data_AF-A0A100VWH8-F1
#
_entry.id   AF-A0A100VWH8-F1
#
_cell.length_a   1.000
_cell.length_b   1.000
_cell.length_c   1.000
_cell.angle_alpha   90.00
_cell.angle_beta   90.00
_cell.angle_gamma   90.00
#
_symmetry.space_group_name_H-M   'P 1'
#
loop_
_entity.id
_entity.type
_entity.pdbx_description
1 polymer ?
#
loop_
_entity_poly.entity_id
_entity_poly.type
_entity_poly.pdbx_seq_one_letter_code
_entity_poly.pdbx_strand_id
1 'polypeptide(L)'
;MIDEPRARELAIGAFDAQQVVLGGAQELTDGWFFPAVAKGRDLYTGVIVNKETGRCLRVRVHTPLDKDPTLYDRGYQYDSYDLVVLAIGDLDQTVRVVMDLHVVTLDTYYKNDRVYRVGRGLTEAEVRERLSKLPCVLSGPFMYRIDRLEHAREAGWMSFKVFEYRGKE
;
A
#
# COMPACT_ATOMS: atom_id res chain seq x y z
N MET A 1 5.70 21.62 -11.53
CA MET A 1 4.61 20.63 -11.62
C MET A 1 4.67 19.99 -12.99
N ILE A 2 4.62 18.66 -13.06
CA ILE A 2 4.72 17.88 -14.30
C ILE A 2 3.38 17.91 -15.03
N ASP A 3 3.41 18.23 -16.32
CA ASP A 3 2.25 18.23 -17.20
C ASP A 3 1.98 16.83 -17.79
N GLU A 4 0.82 16.65 -18.44
CA GLU A 4 0.42 15.35 -18.99
C GLU A 4 1.45 14.78 -19.99
N PRO A 5 1.99 15.53 -20.97
CA PRO A 5 2.96 14.99 -21.92
C PRO A 5 4.21 14.46 -21.24
N ARG A 6 4.78 15.23 -20.30
CA ARG A 6 5.97 14.78 -19.56
C ARG A 6 5.64 13.60 -18.64
N ALA A 7 4.48 13.59 -18.00
CA ALA A 7 4.02 12.46 -17.21
C ALA A 7 3.86 11.19 -18.07
N ARG A 8 3.38 11.32 -19.31
CA ARG A 8 3.25 10.19 -20.25
C ARG A 8 4.61 9.59 -20.62
N GLU A 9 5.63 10.41 -20.84
CA GLU A 9 7.00 9.93 -21.08
C GLU A 9 7.54 9.11 -19.89
N LEU A 10 7.35 9.62 -18.67
CA LEU A 10 7.74 8.94 -17.43
C LEU A 10 6.95 7.63 -17.23
N ALA A 11 5.65 7.65 -17.53
CA ALA A 11 4.76 6.51 -17.46
C ALA A 11 5.20 5.40 -18.43
N ILE A 12 5.58 5.74 -19.66
CA ILE A 12 6.13 4.78 -20.64
C ILE A 12 7.43 4.17 -20.10
N GLY A 13 8.32 4.99 -19.55
CA GLY A 13 9.59 4.55 -18.97
C GLY A 13 9.47 3.70 -17.69
N ALA A 14 8.30 3.72 -17.03
CA ALA A 14 8.04 2.89 -15.85
C ALA A 14 7.80 1.41 -16.19
N PHE A 15 7.54 1.11 -17.47
CA PHE A 15 7.40 -0.23 -17.99
C PHE A 15 8.58 -0.58 -18.89
N ASP A 16 8.91 -1.88 -18.98
CA ASP A 16 9.90 -2.33 -19.95
C ASP A 16 9.41 -1.98 -21.36
N ALA A 17 10.32 -1.43 -22.17
CA ALA A 17 10.00 -0.96 -23.50
C ALA A 17 9.27 -2.06 -24.30
N GLN A 18 8.09 -1.71 -24.83
CA GLN A 18 7.18 -2.55 -25.63
C GLN A 18 6.15 -3.40 -24.86
N GLN A 19 6.13 -3.42 -23.53
CA GLN A 19 5.20 -4.29 -22.79
C GLN A 19 3.81 -3.70 -22.52
N VAL A 20 3.60 -2.40 -22.71
CA VAL A 20 2.31 -1.76 -22.39
C VAL A 20 1.84 -0.78 -23.47
N VAL A 21 0.52 -0.65 -23.58
CA VAL A 21 -0.13 0.47 -24.28
C VAL A 21 -0.86 1.30 -23.22
N LEU A 22 -0.46 2.56 -23.07
CA LEU A 22 -1.14 3.50 -22.17
C LEU A 22 -2.40 4.06 -22.83
N GLY A 23 -3.47 4.17 -22.06
CA GLY A 23 -4.71 4.85 -22.45
C GLY A 23 -4.65 6.37 -22.28
N GLY A 24 -5.84 6.99 -22.32
CA GLY A 24 -6.02 8.40 -22.01
C GLY A 24 -5.68 8.71 -20.56
N ALA A 25 -5.07 9.87 -20.32
CA ALA A 25 -4.73 10.28 -18.96
C ALA A 25 -5.98 10.65 -18.17
N GLN A 26 -6.01 10.28 -16.90
CA GLN A 26 -6.91 10.81 -15.90
C GLN A 26 -6.10 11.69 -14.96
N GLU A 27 -6.51 12.95 -14.82
CA GLU A 27 -5.90 13.86 -13.87
C GLU A 27 -6.38 13.55 -12.44
N LEU A 28 -5.43 13.43 -11.52
CA LEU A 28 -5.64 13.39 -10.07
C LEU A 28 -5.11 14.69 -9.44
N THR A 29 -5.37 14.90 -8.16
CA THR A 29 -4.85 16.08 -7.45
C THR A 29 -3.32 16.06 -7.44
N ASP A 30 -2.75 14.93 -7.00
CA ASP A 30 -1.31 14.78 -6.79
C ASP A 30 -0.60 14.05 -7.94
N GLY A 31 -1.34 13.57 -8.95
CA GLY A 31 -0.78 12.71 -9.99
C GLY A 31 -1.51 12.71 -11.33
N TRP A 32 -0.90 12.01 -12.28
CA TRP A 32 -1.49 11.65 -13.58
C TRP A 32 -1.62 10.13 -13.65
N PHE A 33 -2.85 9.63 -13.71
CA PHE A 33 -3.11 8.21 -13.89
C PHE A 33 -3.22 7.87 -15.38
N PHE A 34 -2.46 6.86 -15.80
CA PHE A 34 -2.53 6.29 -17.14
C PHE A 34 -2.95 4.83 -17.01
N PRO A 35 -4.20 4.47 -17.36
CA PRO A 35 -4.57 3.06 -17.48
C PRO A 35 -3.70 2.41 -18.56
N ALA A 36 -3.35 1.15 -18.37
CA ALA A 36 -2.45 0.42 -19.24
C ALA A 36 -3.03 -0.95 -19.59
N VAL A 37 -2.85 -1.34 -20.86
CA VAL A 37 -3.06 -2.72 -21.30
C VAL A 37 -1.68 -3.33 -21.51
N ALA A 38 -1.31 -4.26 -20.62
CA ALA A 38 -0.08 -5.01 -20.77
C ALA A 38 -0.23 -6.10 -21.84
N LYS A 39 0.78 -6.25 -22.70
CA LYS A 39 0.81 -7.24 -23.79
C LYS A 39 1.22 -8.66 -23.31
N GLY A 40 1.30 -8.89 -22.00
CA GLY A 40 1.76 -10.15 -21.39
C GLY A 40 1.04 -10.50 -20.08
N ARG A 41 1.61 -11.41 -19.28
CA ARG A 41 1.10 -11.79 -17.93
C ARG A 41 1.34 -10.71 -16.87
N ASP A 42 1.48 -9.45 -17.28
CA ASP A 42 1.88 -8.42 -16.35
C ASP A 42 0.73 -8.09 -15.40
N LEU A 43 1.07 -7.89 -14.14
CA LEU A 43 0.10 -7.73 -13.05
C LEU A 43 -0.29 -6.26 -12.84
N TYR A 44 -0.13 -5.40 -13.85
CA TYR A 44 -0.38 -3.97 -13.74
C TYR A 44 -1.50 -3.51 -14.65
N THR A 45 -2.36 -2.62 -14.14
CA THR A 45 -3.49 -2.04 -14.86
C THR A 45 -3.30 -0.58 -15.21
N GLY A 46 -2.19 0.01 -14.77
CA GLY A 46 -1.84 1.39 -15.08
C GLY A 46 -0.62 1.86 -14.31
N VAL A 47 -0.37 3.15 -14.44
CA VAL A 47 0.69 3.85 -13.71
C VAL A 47 0.19 5.23 -13.29
N ILE A 48 0.51 5.62 -12.06
CA ILE A 48 0.28 6.97 -11.58
C ILE A 48 1.64 7.66 -11.50
N VAL A 49 1.75 8.84 -12.11
CA VAL A 49 2.96 9.68 -12.06
C VAL A 49 2.70 10.86 -11.14
N ASN A 50 3.48 10.99 -10.07
CA ASN A 50 3.37 12.10 -9.13
C ASN A 50 3.70 13.43 -9.83
N LYS A 51 2.83 14.44 -9.69
CA LYS A 51 2.96 15.75 -10.34
C LYS A 51 4.12 16.60 -9.82
N GLU A 52 4.54 16.38 -8.58
CA GLU A 52 5.62 17.16 -7.95
C GLU A 52 6.99 16.51 -8.18
N THR A 53 7.07 15.19 -8.00
CA THR A 53 8.34 14.45 -7.95
C THR A 53 8.65 13.67 -9.23
N GLY A 54 7.64 13.41 -10.08
CA GLY A 54 7.79 12.53 -11.24
C GLY A 54 7.95 11.06 -10.91
N ARG A 55 7.80 10.68 -9.63
CA ARG A 55 7.85 9.28 -9.20
C ARG A 55 6.67 8.52 -9.81
N CYS A 56 6.97 7.37 -10.40
CA CYS A 56 5.97 6.46 -10.95
C CYS A 56 5.57 5.40 -9.92
N LEU A 57 4.27 5.20 -9.75
CA LEU A 57 3.67 4.08 -9.02
C LEU A 57 2.94 3.18 -10.04
N ARG A 58 3.38 1.94 -10.18
CA ARG A 58 2.68 0.96 -11.04
C ARG A 58 1.50 0.39 -10.28
N VAL A 59 0.29 0.56 -10.82
CA VAL A 59 -0.95 0.11 -10.19
C VAL A 59 -1.15 -1.37 -10.52
N ARG A 60 -1.28 -2.21 -9.49
CA ARG A 60 -1.46 -3.66 -9.67
C ARG A 60 -2.91 -4.06 -9.81
N VAL A 61 -3.16 -5.08 -10.64
CA VAL A 61 -4.44 -5.80 -10.71
C VAL A 61 -4.91 -6.20 -9.32
N HIS A 62 -6.23 -6.17 -9.11
CA HIS A 62 -6.86 -6.62 -7.86
C HIS A 62 -6.48 -5.83 -6.60
N THR A 63 -5.88 -4.65 -6.75
CA THR A 63 -5.74 -3.70 -5.65
C THR A 63 -6.94 -2.75 -5.62
N PRO A 64 -7.26 -2.12 -4.48
CA PRO A 64 -8.26 -1.05 -4.45
C PRO A 64 -7.90 0.12 -5.38
N LEU A 65 -6.60 0.41 -5.56
CA LEU A 65 -6.10 1.49 -6.41
C LEU A 65 -6.37 1.26 -7.91
N ASP A 66 -6.47 0.00 -8.34
CA ASP A 66 -6.90 -0.39 -9.71
C ASP A 66 -8.36 0.01 -9.99
N LYS A 67 -9.22 -0.10 -8.97
CA LYS A 67 -10.64 0.23 -9.08
C LYS A 67 -10.92 1.72 -8.84
N ASP A 68 -10.14 2.34 -7.96
CA ASP A 68 -10.27 3.73 -7.57
C ASP A 68 -8.89 4.40 -7.46
N PRO A 69 -8.41 5.04 -8.55
CA PRO A 69 -7.14 5.76 -8.56
C PRO A 69 -7.13 6.98 -7.61
N THR A 70 -8.30 7.49 -7.18
CA THR A 70 -8.37 8.67 -6.29
C THR A 70 -7.85 8.40 -4.88
N LEU A 71 -7.69 7.12 -4.51
CA LEU A 71 -7.00 6.71 -3.29
C LEU A 71 -5.54 7.22 -3.26
N TYR A 72 -4.92 7.46 -4.41
CA TYR A 72 -3.59 8.07 -4.49
C TYR A 72 -3.53 9.44 -3.80
N ASP A 73 -4.54 10.28 -4.01
CA ASP A 73 -4.68 11.61 -3.40
C ASP A 73 -4.96 11.52 -1.89
N ARG A 74 -5.34 10.34 -1.38
CA ARG A 74 -5.55 10.09 0.06
C ARG A 74 -4.28 9.61 0.79
N GLY A 75 -3.13 9.62 0.10
CA GLY A 75 -1.82 9.25 0.64
C GLY A 75 -1.34 7.84 0.30
N TYR A 76 -2.10 7.07 -0.50
CA TYR A 76 -1.69 5.73 -0.94
C TYR A 76 -0.83 5.80 -2.20
N GLN A 77 0.41 6.28 -2.03
CA GLN A 77 1.33 6.62 -3.13
C GLN A 77 2.51 5.65 -3.32
N TYR A 78 2.51 4.51 -2.63
CA TYR A 78 3.65 3.57 -2.56
C TYR A 78 3.24 2.10 -2.77
N ASP A 79 4.22 1.24 -3.08
CA ASP A 79 4.02 -0.22 -3.19
C ASP A 79 3.96 -0.92 -1.83
N SER A 80 4.52 -0.32 -0.77
CA SER A 80 4.58 -0.89 0.56
C SER A 80 4.52 0.20 1.60
N TYR A 81 3.86 -0.10 2.73
CA TYR A 81 3.53 0.93 3.72
C TYR A 81 3.90 0.52 5.14
N ASP A 82 4.30 1.53 5.90
CA ASP A 82 4.16 1.55 7.35
C ASP A 82 2.84 2.24 7.72
N LEU A 83 1.95 1.49 8.36
CA LEU A 83 0.72 1.98 8.95
C LEU A 83 1.01 2.41 10.39
N VAL A 84 0.72 3.66 10.71
CA VAL A 84 0.86 4.22 12.06
C VAL A 84 -0.53 4.51 12.60
N VAL A 85 -1.01 3.67 13.52
CA VAL A 85 -2.26 3.88 14.25
C VAL A 85 -2.01 4.90 15.37
N LEU A 86 -2.75 6.00 15.35
CA LEU A 86 -2.56 7.17 16.24
C LEU A 86 -3.56 7.21 17.38
N ALA A 87 -4.81 6.82 17.13
CA ALA A 87 -5.88 6.77 18.13
C ALA A 87 -6.88 5.67 17.75
N ILE A 88 -7.55 5.11 18.76
CA ILE A 88 -8.55 4.05 18.63
C ILE A 88 -9.91 4.61 19.08
N GLY A 89 -10.90 4.56 18.18
CA GLY A 89 -12.30 4.86 18.48
C GLY A 89 -13.09 3.59 18.85
N ASP A 90 -12.77 2.46 18.23
CA ASP A 90 -13.32 1.14 18.56
C ASP A 90 -12.22 0.09 18.50
N LEU A 91 -11.87 -0.49 19.66
CA LEU A 91 -10.77 -1.45 19.76
C LEU A 91 -11.06 -2.76 19.02
N ASP A 92 -12.26 -3.30 19.14
CA ASP A 92 -12.58 -4.61 18.57
C ASP A 92 -12.64 -4.55 17.05
N GLN A 93 -13.19 -3.48 16.49
CA GLN A 93 -13.16 -3.27 15.03
C GLN A 93 -11.75 -2.96 14.53
N THR A 94 -10.97 -2.18 15.28
CA THR A 94 -9.56 -1.90 14.93
C THR A 94 -8.74 -3.19 14.88
N VAL A 95 -8.91 -4.07 15.87
CA VAL A 95 -8.24 -5.39 15.91
C VAL A 95 -8.64 -6.21 14.68
N ARG A 96 -9.92 -6.29 14.34
CA ARG A 96 -10.39 -7.01 13.14
C ARG A 96 -9.75 -6.48 11.86
N VAL A 97 -9.71 -5.15 11.68
CA VAL A 97 -9.06 -4.53 10.53
C VAL A 97 -7.58 -4.91 10.48
N VAL A 98 -6.84 -4.78 11.59
CA VAL A 98 -5.42 -5.12 11.64
C VAL A 98 -5.17 -6.60 11.34
N MET A 99 -6.04 -7.51 11.78
CA MET A 99 -5.96 -8.93 11.46
C MET A 99 -6.18 -9.18 9.95
N ASP A 100 -7.11 -8.48 9.32
CA ASP A 100 -7.41 -8.56 7.88
C ASP A 100 -6.29 -7.98 6.99
N LEU A 101 -5.46 -7.09 7.55
CA LEU A 101 -4.24 -6.62 6.90
C LEU A 101 -3.15 -7.71 6.82
N HIS A 102 -3.33 -8.83 7.52
CA HIS A 102 -2.39 -9.96 7.55
C HIS A 102 -0.96 -9.54 7.89
N VAL A 103 -0.80 -8.68 8.90
CA VAL A 103 0.52 -8.24 9.38
C VAL A 103 1.33 -9.47 9.83
N VAL A 104 2.55 -9.59 9.32
CA VAL A 104 3.46 -10.70 9.61
C VAL A 104 4.49 -10.27 10.66
N THR A 105 4.83 -11.18 11.57
CA THR A 105 5.95 -11.10 12.49
C THR A 105 6.96 -12.21 12.19
N LEU A 106 8.20 -12.03 12.65
CA LEU A 106 9.27 -13.02 12.49
C LEU A 106 9.58 -13.66 13.84
N ASP A 107 9.23 -14.93 13.98
CA ASP A 107 9.63 -15.72 15.14
C ASP A 107 11.03 -16.28 14.92
N THR A 108 11.89 -16.15 15.93
CA THR A 108 13.25 -16.72 15.92
C THR A 108 13.36 -17.76 17.02
N TYR A 109 13.74 -18.98 16.68
CA TYR A 109 13.95 -20.06 17.66
C TYR A 109 15.14 -20.94 17.30
N TYR A 110 15.74 -21.55 18.32
CA TYR A 110 16.89 -22.46 18.17
C TYR A 110 16.44 -23.90 18.37
N LYS A 111 16.73 -24.77 17.39
CA LYS A 111 16.41 -26.21 17.46
C LYS A 111 17.44 -27.00 16.65
N ASN A 112 17.86 -28.18 17.11
CA ASN A 112 18.79 -29.06 16.38
C ASN A 112 20.07 -28.33 15.90
N ASP A 113 20.66 -27.54 16.78
CA ASP A 113 21.84 -26.71 16.50
C ASP A 113 21.72 -25.74 15.32
N ARG A 114 20.49 -25.30 15.05
CA ARG A 114 20.18 -24.33 14.00
C ARG A 114 19.24 -23.24 14.50
N VAL A 115 19.48 -22.02 14.03
CA VAL A 115 18.57 -20.88 14.22
C VAL A 115 17.56 -20.88 13.08
N TYR A 116 16.29 -20.99 13.44
CA TYR A 116 15.16 -20.86 12.52
C TYR A 116 14.55 -19.47 12.64
N ARG A 117 14.17 -18.91 11.50
CA ARG A 117 13.43 -17.66 11.40
C ARG A 117 12.19 -17.92 10.54
N VAL A 118 11.01 -17.82 11.14
CA VAL A 118 9.75 -18.17 10.48
C VAL A 118 8.81 -16.97 10.54
N GLY A 119 8.36 -16.53 9.37
CA GLY A 119 7.32 -15.51 9.28
C GLY A 119 5.96 -16.13 9.59
N ARG A 120 5.19 -15.50 10.48
CA ARG A 120 3.78 -15.87 10.74
C ARG A 120 2.91 -14.62 10.92
N GLY A 121 1.61 -14.76 10.74
CA GLY A 121 0.67 -13.69 11.09
C GLY A 121 0.71 -13.36 12.59
N LEU A 122 0.41 -12.10 12.92
CA LEU A 122 0.12 -11.73 14.30
C LEU A 122 -1.14 -12.45 14.79
N THR A 123 -1.12 -12.84 16.05
CA THR A 123 -2.32 -13.30 16.77
C THR A 123 -3.14 -12.11 17.24
N GLU A 124 -4.42 -12.33 17.53
CA GLU A 124 -5.29 -11.29 18.08
C GLU A 124 -4.73 -10.69 19.39
N ALA A 125 -4.17 -11.53 20.26
CA ALA A 125 -3.56 -11.11 21.51
C ALA A 125 -2.36 -10.16 21.28
N GLU A 126 -1.48 -10.49 20.33
CA GLU A 126 -0.35 -9.64 19.96
C GLU A 126 -0.80 -8.33 19.31
N VAL A 127 -1.85 -8.37 18.48
CA VAL A 127 -2.43 -7.15 17.90
C VAL A 127 -2.97 -6.25 19.01
N ARG A 128 -3.76 -6.79 19.95
CA ARG A 128 -4.27 -6.05 21.10
C ARG A 128 -3.15 -5.49 21.96
N GLU A 129 -2.11 -6.27 22.23
CA GLU A 129 -0.96 -5.81 23.00
C GLU A 129 -0.27 -4.63 22.31
N ARG A 130 -0.03 -4.72 21.00
CA ARG A 130 0.60 -3.63 20.23
C ARG A 130 -0.28 -2.38 20.21
N LEU A 131 -1.58 -2.55 19.97
CA LEU A 131 -2.55 -1.44 19.95
C LEU A 131 -2.72 -0.76 21.31
N SER A 132 -2.40 -1.44 22.42
CA SER A 132 -2.37 -0.81 23.75
C SER A 132 -1.24 0.22 23.93
N LYS A 133 -0.27 0.23 23.02
CA LYS A 133 0.91 1.12 23.03
C LYS A 133 0.90 2.02 21.80
N LEU A 134 0.10 3.09 21.86
CA LEU A 134 0.03 4.08 20.77
C LEU A 134 1.18 5.11 20.84
N PRO A 135 1.68 5.61 19.70
CA PRO A 135 1.33 5.18 18.34
C PRO A 135 1.83 3.77 18.04
N CYS A 136 0.98 2.97 17.39
CA CYS A 136 1.29 1.59 17.02
C CYS A 136 1.68 1.54 15.55
N VAL A 137 2.87 1.02 15.26
CA VAL A 137 3.39 0.90 13.89
C VAL A 137 3.29 -0.55 13.41
N LEU A 138 2.71 -0.74 12.23
CA LEU A 138 2.53 -2.01 11.56
C LEU A 138 3.05 -1.89 10.14
N SER A 139 3.88 -2.84 9.70
CA SER A 139 4.47 -2.83 8.35
C SER A 139 3.93 -3.99 7.53
N GLY A 140 3.66 -3.77 6.25
CA GLY A 140 3.22 -4.85 5.37
C GLY A 140 2.77 -4.40 3.98
N PRO A 141 2.42 -5.36 3.11
CA PRO A 141 1.92 -5.08 1.75
C PRO A 141 0.43 -4.68 1.79
N PHE A 142 0.10 -3.60 2.51
CA PHE A 142 -1.29 -3.14 2.71
C PHE A 142 -1.96 -2.63 1.43
N MET A 143 -1.21 -2.47 0.33
CA MET A 143 -1.73 -2.11 -0.99
C MET A 143 -2.91 -2.97 -1.46
N TYR A 144 -3.03 -4.23 -1.02
CA TYR A 144 -4.16 -5.11 -1.37
C TYR A 144 -5.39 -4.95 -0.46
N ARG A 145 -5.28 -4.14 0.60
CA ARG A 145 -6.28 -4.00 1.68
C ARG A 145 -6.57 -2.54 2.03
N ILE A 146 -6.23 -1.59 1.14
CA ILE A 146 -6.49 -0.15 1.34
C ILE A 146 -7.97 0.13 1.60
N ASP A 147 -8.86 -0.62 0.95
CA ASP A 147 -10.31 -0.57 1.17
C ASP A 147 -10.70 -0.80 2.63
N ARG A 148 -10.01 -1.72 3.33
CA ARG A 148 -10.23 -1.96 4.76
C ARG A 148 -9.79 -0.77 5.62
N LEU A 149 -8.70 -0.11 5.23
CA LEU A 149 -8.22 1.09 5.92
C LEU A 149 -9.17 2.27 5.71
N GLU A 150 -9.65 2.49 4.49
CA GLU A 150 -10.60 3.56 4.20
C GLU A 150 -11.94 3.33 4.90
N HIS A 151 -12.45 2.10 4.91
CA HIS A 151 -13.65 1.78 5.67
C HIS A 151 -13.48 2.04 7.17
N ALA A 152 -12.34 1.67 7.75
CA ALA A 152 -12.04 1.94 9.16
C ALA A 152 -11.95 3.44 9.47
N ARG A 153 -11.41 4.23 8.53
CA ARG A 153 -11.35 5.69 8.62
C ARG A 153 -12.74 6.32 8.60
N GLU A 154 -13.57 5.93 7.64
CA GLU A 154 -14.95 6.43 7.47
C GLU A 154 -15.84 6.07 8.66
N ALA A 155 -15.68 4.87 9.20
CA ALA A 155 -16.43 4.40 10.37
C ALA A 155 -15.90 4.94 11.71
N GLY A 156 -14.77 5.66 11.71
CA GLY A 156 -14.19 6.25 12.92
C GLY A 156 -13.59 5.23 13.90
N TRP A 157 -13.27 4.01 13.45
CA TRP A 157 -12.73 2.96 14.33
C TRP A 157 -11.30 3.24 14.77
N MET A 158 -10.50 3.84 13.90
CA MET A 158 -9.14 4.27 14.21
C MET A 158 -8.75 5.51 13.38
N SER A 159 -7.86 6.32 13.94
CA SER A 159 -7.12 7.32 13.17
C SER A 159 -5.72 6.78 12.85
N PHE A 160 -5.27 6.97 11.62
CA PHE A 160 -3.97 6.44 11.18
C PHE A 160 -3.34 7.33 10.11
N LYS A 161 -2.05 7.12 9.92
CA LYS A 161 -1.28 7.61 8.76
C LYS A 161 -0.57 6.45 8.09
N VAL A 162 -0.31 6.57 6.79
CA VAL A 162 0.52 5.63 6.05
C VAL A 162 1.76 6.34 5.55
N PHE A 163 2.89 5.64 5.58
CA PHE A 163 4.18 6.12 5.10
C PHE A 163 4.78 5.07 4.17
N GLU A 164 5.67 5.49 3.28
CA GLU A 164 6.46 4.54 2.50
C GLU A 164 7.26 3.63 3.44
N TYR A 165 7.13 2.32 3.27
CA TYR A 165 7.99 1.36 3.95
C TYR A 165 9.41 1.45 3.38
N ARG A 166 10.38 1.79 4.23
CA ARG A 166 11.80 1.94 3.84
C ARG A 166 12.70 0.76 4.20
N GLY A 167 12.15 -0.31 4.75
CA GLY A 167 12.95 -1.43 5.25
C GLY A 167 13.66 -1.12 6.56
N LYS A 168 14.30 -2.14 7.14
CA LYS A 168 15.34 -1.96 8.15
C LYS A 168 16.67 -2.02 7.39
N GLU A 169 17.42 -0.92 7.40
CA GLU A 169 18.84 -0.93 7.00
C GLU A 169 19.66 -1.86 7.91
#